data_AF-A0A537R7X9-F1
#
_entry.id   AF-A0A537R7X9-F1
#
_cell.length_a   1.000
_cell.length_b   1.000
_cell.length_c   1.000
_cell.angle_alpha   90.00
_cell.angle_beta   90.00
_cell.angle_gamma   90.00
#
_symmetry.space_group_name_H-M   'P 1'
#
loop_
_entity.id
_entity.type
_entity.pdbx_description
1 polymer ?
#
loop_
_entity_poly.entity_id
_entity_poly.type
_entity_poly.pdbx_seq_one_letter_code
_entity_poly.pdbx_strand_id
1 'polypeptide(L)' 'MNQVSLDQVYRFDQTPSARVKRLRKEARGTPPGVRRDELLRRVQQIENISPAQEPLASLDLQPPK' A
#
# COMPACT_ATOMS: atom_id res chain seq x y z
N MET A 1 -33.43 -9.81 1.55
CA MET A 1 -32.20 -9.92 2.34
C MET A 1 -31.03 -9.83 1.38
N ASN A 2 -30.32 -8.69 1.36
CA ASN A 2 -29.25 -8.46 0.40
C ASN A 2 -28.02 -9.28 0.81
N GLN A 3 -27.75 -10.34 0.07
CA GLN A 3 -26.54 -11.15 0.19
C GLN A 3 -25.37 -10.29 -0.31
N VAL A 4 -24.76 -9.50 0.57
CA VAL A 4 -23.44 -8.94 0.32
C VAL A 4 -22.49 -10.12 0.20
N SER A 5 -22.10 -10.47 -1.03
CA SER A 5 -21.16 -11.56 -1.29
C SER A 5 -19.92 -11.36 -0.43
N LEU A 6 -19.61 -12.32 0.44
CA LEU A 6 -18.42 -12.32 1.30
C LEU A 6 -17.13 -12.05 0.51
N ASP A 7 -17.14 -12.37 -0.79
CA ASP A 7 -16.09 -12.09 -1.76
C ASP A 7 -15.82 -10.58 -1.96
N GLN A 8 -16.85 -9.73 -1.95
CA GLN A 8 -16.69 -8.28 -2.06
C GLN A 8 -16.05 -7.69 -0.80
N VAL A 9 -16.38 -8.21 0.39
CA VAL A 9 -15.77 -7.80 1.65
C VAL A 9 -14.29 -8.21 1.68
N TYR A 10 -13.98 -9.42 1.22
CA TYR A 10 -12.61 -9.91 1.11
C TYR A 10 -11.77 -9.14 0.07
N ARG A 11 -12.39 -8.74 -1.06
CA ARG A 11 -11.76 -7.90 -2.08
C ARG A 11 -11.56 -6.45 -1.61
N PHE A 12 -12.48 -5.91 -0.81
CA PHE A 12 -12.33 -4.58 -0.20
C PHE A 12 -11.19 -4.54 0.83
N ASP A 13 -11.01 -5.63 1.58
CA ASP A 13 -9.90 -5.78 2.53
C ASP A 13 -8.52 -5.90 1.86
N GLN A 14 -8.47 -6.16 0.55
CA GLN A 14 -7.25 -6.17 -0.27
C GLN A 14 -6.92 -4.79 -0.85
N THR A 15 -7.78 -3.78 -0.69
CA THR A 15 -7.45 -2.43 -1.16
C THR A 15 -6.27 -1.87 -0.36
N PRO A 16 -5.34 -1.13 -1.01
CA PRO A 16 -4.23 -0.47 -0.33
C PRO A 16 -4.67 0.34 0.89
N SER A 17 -5.83 1.00 0.79
CA SER A 17 -6.43 1.81 1.84
C SER A 17 -6.90 0.99 3.05
N ALA A 18 -7.52 -0.17 2.85
CA ALA A 18 -7.89 -1.09 3.93
C ALA A 18 -6.65 -1.67 4.63
N ARG A 19 -5.61 -2.01 3.85
CA ARG A 19 -4.34 -2.53 4.37
C ARG A 19 -3.62 -1.49 5.23
N VAL A 20 -3.59 -0.23 4.81
CA VAL A 20 -3.06 0.90 5.59
C VAL A 20 -3.81 1.09 6.90
N LYS A 21 -5.16 1.06 6.88
CA LYS A 21 -5.98 1.20 8.09
C LYS A 21 -5.69 0.11 9.12
N ARG A 22 -5.54 -1.16 8.69
CA ARG A 22 -5.19 -2.29 9.56
C ARG A 22 -3.80 -2.10 10.18
N LEU A 23 -2.79 -1.80 9.37
CA LEU A 23 -1.42 -1.60 9.85
C LEU A 23 -1.31 -0.41 10.82
N ARG A 24 -2.04 0.69 10.58
CA ARG A 24 -2.11 1.80 11.54
C ARG A 24 -2.78 1.42 12.86
N LYS A 25 -3.83 0.59 12.82
CA LYS A 25 -4.49 0.08 14.03
C LYS A 25 -3.55 -0.82 14.84
N GLU A 26 -2.80 -1.68 14.17
CA GLU A 26 -1.79 -2.54 14.80
C GLU A 26 -0.62 -1.74 15.37
N ALA A 27 -0.13 -0.73 14.65
CA ALA A 27 0.91 0.16 15.12
C ALA A 27 0.46 0.94 16.37
N ARG A 28 -0.80 1.38 16.44
CA ARG A 28 -1.35 2.08 17.62
C ARG A 28 -1.38 1.20 18.88
N GLY A 29 -1.65 -0.09 18.73
CA GLY A 29 -1.61 -1.06 19.83
C GLY A 29 -0.20 -1.56 20.17
N THR A 30 0.80 -1.24 19.36
CA THR A 30 2.18 -1.67 19.56
C THR A 30 2.97 -0.56 20.27
N PRO A 31 3.65 -0.87 21.40
CA PRO A 31 4.52 0.07 22.07
C PRO A 31 5.62 0.61 21.14
N PRO A 32 6.20 1.79 21.44
CA PRO A 32 7.32 2.33 20.68
C PRO A 32 8.49 1.34 20.59
N GLY A 33 9.05 1.18 19.40
CA GLY A 33 10.16 0.26 19.13
C GLY A 33 10.13 -0.28 17.70
N VAL A 34 11.13 -1.10 17.37
CA VAL A 34 11.38 -1.63 16.02
C VAL A 34 10.11 -2.18 15.36
N ARG A 35 9.31 -2.95 16.13
CA ARG A 35 8.08 -3.57 15.63
C ARG A 35 7.01 -2.55 15.22
N ARG A 36 6.90 -1.42 15.92
CA ARG A 36 6.00 -0.32 15.55
C ARG A 36 6.51 0.40 14.30
N ASP A 37 7.82 0.63 14.22
CA ASP A 37 8.44 1.28 13.06
C ASP A 37 8.30 0.44 11.78
N GLU A 38 8.40 -0.88 11.88
CA GLU A 38 8.17 -1.78 10.76
C GLU A 38 6.73 -1.70 10.23
N LEU A 39 5.74 -1.62 11.12
CA LEU A 39 4.33 -1.44 10.74
C LEU A 39 4.11 -0.10 10.03
N LEU A 40 4.72 0.98 10.53
CA LEU A 40 4.65 2.31 9.91
C LEU A 40 5.40 2.39 8.58
N ARG A 41 6.51 1.66 8.43
CA ARG A 41 7.25 1.55 7.17
C ARG A 41 6.42 0.84 6.11
N ARG A 42 5.71 -0.23 6.48
CA ARG A 42 4.80 -0.95 5.57
C ARG A 42 3.62 -0.08 5.13
N VAL A 43 3.07 0.74 6.02
CA VAL A 43 2.05 1.75 5.67
C VAL A 43 2.57 2.68 4.58
N GLN A 44 3.76 3.26 4.79
CA GLN A 44 4.39 4.16 3.82
C GLN A 44 4.69 3.48 2.49
N GLN A 45 5.15 2.23 2.51
CA GLN A 45 5.37 1.47 1.28
C GLN A 45 4.07 1.30 0.49
N ILE A 46 2.97 0.96 1.15
CA ILE A 46 1.67 0.79 0.47
C ILE A 46 1.12 2.14 -0.04
N GLU A 47 1.31 3.22 0.72
CA GLU A 47 0.93 4.58 0.28
C GLU A 47 1.79 5.06 -0.90
N ASN A 48 3.10 4.76 -0.90
CA ASN A 48 4.05 5.20 -1.94
C ASN A 48 4.08 4.31 -3.20
N ILE A 49 3.59 3.07 -3.13
CA ILE A 49 3.49 2.16 -4.29
C ILE A 49 2.30 2.53 -5.20
N SER A 50 1.41 3.41 -4.76
CA SER A 50 0.33 3.97 -5.57
C SER A 50 0.80 5.27 -6.26
N PRO A 51 0.50 5.47 -7.54
CA PRO A 51 1.35 5.23 -8.71
C PRO A 51 2.51 6.23 -8.86
N ALA A 52 3.75 5.82 -8.54
CA ALA A 52 4.96 6.57 -8.94
C ALA A 52 6.06 5.64 -9.45
N GLN A 53 5.64 4.48 -9.97
CA GLN A 53 6.46 3.58 -10.74
C GLN A 53 5.78 3.42 -12.09
N GLU A 54 5.45 4.54 -12.73
CA GLU A 54 5.46 4.57 -14.18
C GLU A 54 6.93 4.28 -14.54
N PRO A 55 7.25 3.12 -15.14
CA PRO A 55 8.60 2.93 -15.63
C PRO A 55 8.85 4.11 -16.56
N LEU A 56 10.02 4.74 -16.44
CA LEU A 56 10.56 5.65 -17.44
C LEU A 56 10.79 4.83 -18.73
N ALA A 57 9.70 4.39 -19.36
CA ALA A 57 9.66 3.81 -20.67
C ALA A 57 9.81 4.98 -21.63
N SER A 58 11.09 5.26 -21.92
CA SER A 58 11.55 5.82 -23.19
C SER A 58 11.23 7.29 -23.45
N LEU A 59 12.26 8.13 -23.36
CA LEU A 59 12.44 9.18 -24.37
C LEU A 59 13.91 9.19 -24.80
N ASP A 60 14.15 8.54 -25.94
CA ASP A 60 15.25 8.72 -26.88
C ASP A 60 16.42 9.60 -26.43
N LEU A 61 17.47 8.96 -25.88
CA LEU A 61 18.82 9.52 -25.92
C LEU A 61 19.48 9.05 -27.21
N GLN A 62 19.15 9.69 -28.32
CA GLN A 62 19.90 9.51 -29.56
C GLN A 62 21.27 10.20 -29.40
N PRO A 63 22.41 9.50 -29.55
CA PRO A 63 23.71 10.15 -29.49
C PRO A 63 23.92 11.02 -30.73
N PRO A 64 24.54 12.22 -30.59
CA PRO A 64 24.86 13.06 -31.74
C PRO A 64 25.96 12.41 -32.60
N LYS A 65 25.84 12.61 -33.91
CA LYS A 65 26.68 12.01 -34.96
C LYS A 65 28.07 12.62 -35.02
#